data_AF-A0A7C5IJJ9-F1
#
_entry.id   AF-A0A7C5IJJ9-F1
#
_cell.length_a   1.000
_cell.length_b   1.000
_cell.length_c   1.000
_cell.angle_alpha   90.00
_cell.angle_beta   90.00
_cell.angle_gamma   90.00
#
_symmetry.space_group_name_H-M   'P 1'
#
loop_
_entity.id
_entity.type
_entity.pdbx_description
1 polymer ?
#
loop_
_entity_poly.entity_id
_entity_poly.type
_entity_poly.pdbx_seq_one_letter_code
_entity_poly.pdbx_strand_id
1 'polypeptide(L)'
;MTMKLVIFGGGSSYTPELIDGLIRQYETLPVSEVCLNDINEQRLEILGALGRRMFAKAGLPVQVTTTTDRKRALEGATFVNGLIRVGGMDARINDEKIPLRYNIIGQETTGPGGMMKALRTIPVMLGLAHDMEAVCPDAWLINYTNPSGI
;
A
#
# COMPACT_ATOMS: atom_id res chain seq x y z
N MET A 1 18.74 -11.61 10.89
CA MET A 1 17.32 -11.90 10.56
C MET A 1 17.03 -11.19 9.25
N THR A 2 16.40 -11.87 8.28
CA THR A 2 15.95 -11.25 7.02
C THR A 2 14.63 -10.54 7.27
N MET A 3 14.59 -9.22 7.08
CA MET A 3 13.39 -8.40 7.28
C MET A 3 12.73 -8.10 5.92
N LYS A 4 11.53 -8.62 5.73
CA LYS A 4 10.73 -8.39 4.52
C LYS A 4 9.61 -7.38 4.81
N LEU A 5 9.58 -6.29 4.05
CA LEU A 5 8.50 -5.32 4.06
C LEU A 5 7.64 -5.51 2.81
N VAL A 6 6.34 -5.76 3.00
CA VAL A 6 5.36 -5.76 1.91
C VAL A 6 4.71 -4.39 1.84
N ILE A 7 4.64 -3.81 0.65
CA ILE A 7 3.89 -2.58 0.37
C ILE A 7 2.62 -2.98 -0.38
N PHE A 8 1.49 -3.04 0.34
CA PHE A 8 0.17 -3.35 -0.21
C PHE A 8 -0.47 -2.09 -0.80
N GLY A 9 -0.65 -2.06 -2.11
CA GLY A 9 -0.84 -0.82 -2.88
C GLY A 9 0.49 -0.24 -3.40
N GLY A 10 1.47 -1.10 -3.66
CA GLY A 10 2.82 -0.72 -4.09
C GLY A 10 2.88 -0.01 -5.45
N GLY A 11 1.77 0.01 -6.21
CA GLY A 11 1.59 0.80 -7.43
C GLY A 11 1.27 2.29 -7.18
N SER A 12 1.21 2.73 -5.92
CA SER A 12 0.93 4.12 -5.55
C SER A 12 2.07 5.08 -5.88
N SER A 13 1.73 6.31 -6.25
CA SER A 13 2.71 7.39 -6.42
C SER A 13 3.48 7.75 -5.14
N TYR A 14 3.04 7.27 -3.97
CA TYR A 14 3.74 7.44 -2.69
C TYR A 14 4.83 6.38 -2.42
N THR A 15 4.88 5.28 -3.18
CA THR A 15 5.89 4.23 -2.99
C THR A 15 7.33 4.75 -3.04
N PRO A 16 7.72 5.68 -3.96
CA PRO A 16 9.07 6.22 -3.97
C PRO A 16 9.43 6.99 -2.69
N GLU A 17 8.48 7.72 -2.10
CA GLU A 17 8.71 8.46 -0.84
C GLU A 17 8.96 7.49 0.33
N LEU A 18 8.19 6.41 0.40
CA LEU A 18 8.41 5.35 1.39
C LEU A 18 9.79 4.69 1.21
N ILE A 19 10.19 4.39 -0.03
CA ILE A 19 11.51 3.83 -0.33
C ILE A 19 12.63 4.79 0.07
N ASP A 20 12.49 6.10 -0.22
CA ASP A 20 13.46 7.11 0.23
C ASP A 20 13.60 7.12 1.76
N GLY A 21 12.47 7.04 2.48
CA GLY A 21 12.46 6.90 3.94
C GLY A 21 13.24 5.67 4.43
N LEU A 22 13.03 4.51 3.80
CA LEU A 22 13.75 3.27 4.13
C LEU A 22 15.26 3.39 3.88
N ILE A 23 15.65 4.03 2.78
CA ILE A 23 17.07 4.28 2.47
C ILE A 23 17.69 5.16 3.56
N ARG A 24 17.02 6.25 3.94
CA ARG A 24 17.52 7.19 4.95
C ARG A 24 17.59 6.60 6.36
N GLN A 25 16.77 5.59 6.65
CA GLN A 25 16.68 4.95 7.97
C GLN A 25 17.28 3.54 7.99
N TYR A 26 18.04 3.15 6.97
CA TYR A 26 18.50 1.77 6.80
C TYR A 26 19.33 1.25 7.98
N GLU A 27 20.14 2.10 8.62
CA GLU A 27 20.92 1.72 9.80
C GLU A 27 20.04 1.29 10.99
N THR A 28 18.88 1.92 11.15
CA THR A 28 17.90 1.61 12.20
C THR A 28 16.95 0.50 11.77
N LEU A 29 16.62 0.43 10.48
CA LEU A 29 15.66 -0.51 9.90
C LEU A 29 16.26 -1.21 8.66
N PRO A 30 17.14 -2.22 8.86
CA PRO A 30 17.86 -2.88 7.79
C PRO A 30 16.96 -3.91 7.07
N VAL A 31 16.06 -3.42 6.22
CA VAL A 31 15.20 -4.27 5.37
C VAL A 31 16.04 -5.04 4.35
N SER A 32 15.83 -6.35 4.23
CA SER A 32 16.50 -7.17 3.21
C SER A 32 15.68 -7.29 1.93
N GLU A 33 14.35 -7.21 2.04
CA GLU A 33 13.44 -7.28 0.91
C GLU A 33 12.31 -6.26 1.04
N VAL A 34 11.99 -5.59 -0.06
CA VAL A 34 10.77 -4.79 -0.25
C VAL A 34 9.94 -5.42 -1.37
N CYS A 35 8.77 -5.94 -1.02
CA CYS A 35 7.84 -6.54 -1.98
C CYS A 35 6.70 -5.57 -2.29
N LEU A 36 6.56 -5.15 -3.55
CA LEU A 36 5.44 -4.33 -4.00
C LEU A 36 4.29 -5.24 -4.46
N ASN A 37 3.14 -5.14 -3.79
CA ASN A 37 1.92 -5.80 -4.22
C ASN A 37 0.87 -4.78 -4.65
N ASP A 38 0.28 -4.99 -5.83
CA ASP A 38 -0.79 -4.18 -6.38
C ASP A 38 -1.57 -5.01 -7.39
N ILE A 39 -2.80 -4.60 -7.70
CA ILE A 39 -3.59 -5.22 -8.77
C ILE A 39 -3.17 -4.74 -10.16
N ASN A 40 -2.45 -3.62 -10.24
CA ASN A 40 -2.02 -3.01 -11.50
C ASN A 40 -0.55 -3.36 -11.83
N GLU A 41 -0.36 -4.31 -12.74
CA GLU A 41 0.96 -4.80 -13.15
C GLU A 41 1.84 -3.71 -13.79
N GLN A 42 1.27 -2.83 -14.61
CA GLN A 42 2.02 -1.74 -15.24
C GLN A 42 2.60 -0.77 -14.20
N ARG A 43 1.83 -0.44 -13.16
CA ARG A 43 2.32 0.40 -12.05
C ARG A 43 3.39 -0.31 -11.24
N LEU A 44 3.24 -1.62 -11.02
CA LEU A 44 4.27 -2.42 -10.36
C LEU A 44 5.58 -2.45 -11.14
N GLU A 45 5.51 -2.58 -12.48
CA GLU A 45 6.70 -2.56 -13.32
C GLU A 45 7.46 -1.24 -13.16
N ILE A 46 6.74 -0.11 -13.31
CA ILE A 46 7.32 1.24 -13.22
C ILE A 46 7.93 1.48 -11.83
N LEU A 47 7.19 1.20 -10.75
CA LEU A 47 7.62 1.52 -9.40
C LEU A 47 8.62 0.50 -8.85
N GLY A 48 8.53 -0.76 -9.25
CA GLY A 48 9.55 -1.77 -8.97
C GLY A 48 10.88 -1.42 -9.62
N ALA A 49 10.87 -0.99 -10.89
CA ALA A 49 12.08 -0.55 -11.58
C ALA A 49 12.69 0.71 -10.93
N LEU A 50 11.87 1.68 -10.55
CA LEU A 50 12.32 2.86 -9.83
C LEU A 50 12.92 2.49 -8.45
N GLY A 51 12.22 1.68 -7.67
CA GLY A 51 12.70 1.22 -6.35
C GLY A 51 14.05 0.50 -6.42
N ARG A 52 14.23 -0.41 -7.39
CA ARG A 52 15.53 -1.06 -7.64
C ARG A 52 16.64 -0.05 -7.90
N ARG A 53 16.38 0.97 -8.73
CA ARG A 53 17.36 2.02 -9.03
C ARG A 53 17.68 2.90 -7.81
N MET A 54 16.70 3.16 -6.95
CA MET A 54 16.89 3.96 -5.74
C MET A 54 17.81 3.24 -4.74
N PHE A 55 17.54 1.97 -4.42
CA PHE A 55 18.40 1.19 -3.53
C PHE A 55 19.80 0.95 -4.13
N ALA A 56 19.89 0.66 -5.43
CA ALA A 56 21.18 0.50 -6.10
C ALA A 56 22.03 1.78 -6.06
N LYS A 57 21.40 2.95 -6.27
CA LYS A 57 22.08 4.26 -6.17
C LYS A 57 22.58 4.53 -4.75
N ALA A 58 21.83 4.08 -3.73
CA ALA A 58 22.22 4.21 -2.33
C ALA A 58 23.28 3.18 -1.89
N GLY A 59 23.62 2.20 -2.73
CA GLY A 59 24.57 1.13 -2.38
C GLY A 59 24.03 0.14 -1.34
N LEU A 60 22.70 0.04 -1.19
CA LEU A 60 22.07 -0.80 -0.16
C LEU A 60 21.68 -2.17 -0.73
N PRO A 61 21.91 -3.27 -0.01
CA PRO A 61 21.66 -4.63 -0.48
C PRO A 61 20.18 -5.05 -0.28
N VAL A 62 19.24 -4.24 -0.77
CA VAL A 62 17.80 -4.49 -0.64
C VAL A 62 17.25 -5.11 -1.92
N GLN A 63 16.63 -6.28 -1.81
CA GLN A 63 15.92 -6.90 -2.92
C GLN A 63 14.56 -6.23 -3.11
N VAL A 64 14.20 -5.87 -4.34
CA VAL A 64 12.87 -5.35 -4.67
C VAL A 64 12.12 -6.33 -5.57
N THR A 65 11.07 -6.94 -5.01
CA THR A 65 10.19 -7.88 -5.72
C THR A 65 8.83 -7.24 -6.01
N THR A 66 8.12 -7.77 -7.00
CA THR A 66 6.78 -7.29 -7.39
C THR A 66 5.88 -8.48 -7.68
N THR A 67 4.62 -8.41 -7.28
CA THR A 67 3.64 -9.46 -7.58
C THR A 67 2.22 -8.91 -7.52
N THR A 68 1.33 -9.42 -8.37
CA THR A 68 -0.12 -9.17 -8.26
C THR A 68 -0.81 -10.18 -7.32
N ASP A 69 -0.16 -11.30 -7.02
CA ASP A 69 -0.62 -12.29 -6.04
C ASP A 69 -0.32 -11.80 -4.62
N ARG A 70 -1.40 -11.47 -3.90
CA ARG A 70 -1.35 -10.99 -2.52
C ARG A 70 -0.79 -12.04 -1.55
N LYS A 71 -1.17 -13.31 -1.66
CA LYS A 71 -0.71 -14.35 -0.72
C LYS A 71 0.78 -14.59 -0.88
N ARG A 72 1.25 -14.67 -2.12
CA ARG A 72 2.68 -14.76 -2.42
C ARG A 72 3.47 -13.55 -1.90
N ALA A 73 2.89 -12.36 -1.95
CA ALA A 73 3.54 -11.17 -1.38
C ALA A 73 3.77 -11.31 0.12
N LEU A 74 2.77 -11.84 0.84
CA LEU A 74 2.75 -11.96 2.31
C LEU A 74 3.68 -13.04 2.86
N GLU A 75 4.08 -14.03 2.07
CA GLU A 75 4.99 -15.10 2.51
C GLU A 75 6.29 -14.52 3.11
N GLY A 76 6.56 -14.85 4.38
CA GLY A 76 7.75 -14.39 5.11
C GLY A 76 7.78 -12.90 5.43
N ALA A 77 6.67 -12.17 5.29
CA ALA A 77 6.59 -10.75 5.65
C ALA A 77 6.86 -10.54 7.15
N THR A 78 7.64 -9.53 7.48
CA THR A 78 7.81 -9.03 8.86
C THR A 78 6.87 -7.85 9.12
N PHE A 79 6.72 -6.99 8.10
CA PHE A 79 5.83 -5.85 8.10
C PHE A 79 5.03 -5.82 6.82
N VAL A 80 3.76 -5.39 6.91
CA VAL A 80 2.89 -5.11 5.79
C VAL A 80 2.42 -3.67 5.91
N ASN A 81 2.78 -2.84 4.95
CA ASN A 81 2.37 -1.45 4.89
C ASN A 81 1.18 -1.29 3.93
N GLY A 82 0.01 -0.92 4.45
CA GLY A 82 -1.21 -0.76 3.66
C GLY A 82 -1.43 0.68 3.22
N LEU A 83 -1.44 0.94 1.90
CA LEU A 83 -1.70 2.27 1.33
C LEU A 83 -2.54 2.21 0.04
N ILE A 84 -3.64 1.47 0.07
CA ILE A 84 -4.48 1.25 -1.11
C ILE A 84 -5.50 2.38 -1.34
N ARG A 85 -6.01 2.44 -2.57
CA ARG A 85 -7.19 3.24 -2.95
C ARG A 85 -8.14 2.39 -3.77
N VAL A 86 -9.11 1.76 -3.13
CA VAL A 86 -10.10 0.91 -3.81
C VAL A 86 -10.99 1.77 -4.73
N GLY A 87 -11.01 1.43 -6.01
CA GLY A 87 -11.70 2.17 -7.06
C GLY A 87 -10.89 3.32 -7.68
N GLY A 88 -9.64 3.54 -7.24
CA GLY A 88 -8.74 4.51 -7.84
C GLY A 88 -9.26 5.94 -7.83
N MET A 89 -8.81 6.74 -8.81
CA MET A 89 -9.24 8.13 -8.95
C MET A 89 -10.67 8.25 -9.48
N ASP A 90 -11.12 7.32 -10.31
CA ASP A 90 -12.48 7.36 -10.87
C ASP A 90 -13.54 7.26 -9.77
N ALA A 91 -13.34 6.35 -8.80
CA ALA A 91 -14.22 6.27 -7.64
C ALA A 91 -14.11 7.52 -6.75
N ARG A 92 -12.89 8.06 -6.54
CA ARG A 92 -12.71 9.31 -5.78
C ARG A 92 -13.46 10.49 -6.41
N ILE A 93 -13.40 10.61 -7.75
CA ILE A 93 -14.13 11.64 -8.48
C ILE A 93 -15.63 11.52 -8.20
N ASN A 94 -16.17 10.31 -8.13
CA ASN A 94 -17.57 10.09 -7.77
C ASN A 94 -17.84 10.39 -6.29
N ASP A 95 -16.94 10.01 -5.38
CA ASP A 95 -17.04 10.31 -3.96
C ASP A 95 -17.14 11.82 -3.70
N GLU A 96 -16.42 12.61 -4.50
CA GLU A 96 -16.43 14.08 -4.39
C GLU A 96 -17.58 14.72 -5.18
N LYS A 97 -17.95 14.21 -6.36
CA LYS A 97 -18.97 14.83 -7.23
C LYS A 97 -20.41 14.45 -6.92
N ILE A 98 -20.68 13.23 -6.45
CA ILE A 98 -22.05 12.80 -6.15
C ILE A 98 -22.64 13.64 -5.01
N PRO A 99 -21.98 13.83 -3.85
CA PRO A 99 -22.55 14.63 -2.77
C PRO A 99 -22.82 16.08 -3.17
N LEU A 100 -21.98 16.65 -4.05
CA LEU A 100 -22.14 18.02 -4.54
C LEU A 100 -23.46 18.21 -5.33
N ARG A 101 -23.99 17.16 -5.99
CA ARG A 101 -25.31 17.23 -6.66
C ARG A 101 -26.47 17.42 -5.68
N TYR A 102 -26.24 17.18 -4.40
CA TYR A 102 -27.20 17.32 -3.31
C TYR A 102 -26.85 18.49 -2.37
N ASN A 103 -25.99 19.41 -2.80
CA ASN A 103 -25.48 20.53 -1.98
C ASN A 103 -24.78 20.08 -0.68
N ILE A 104 -24.17 18.89 -0.70
CA ILE A 104 -23.34 18.38 0.40
C ILE A 104 -21.88 18.37 -0.07
N ILE A 105 -20.95 18.72 0.81
CA ILE A 105 -19.51 18.65 0.49
C ILE A 105 -19.13 17.19 0.21
N GLY A 106 -18.55 16.94 -0.96
CA GLY A 106 -17.87 15.68 -1.26
C GLY A 106 -16.40 15.78 -0.89
N GLN A 107 -15.94 14.89 -0.02
CA GLN A 107 -14.55 14.85 0.45
C GLN A 107 -14.11 13.38 0.60
N GLU A 108 -12.82 13.14 0.39
CA GLU A 108 -12.25 11.79 0.29
C GLU A 108 -12.48 10.88 1.52
N THR A 109 -12.49 11.45 2.72
CA THR A 109 -12.41 10.69 3.99
C THR A 109 -13.51 11.02 4.99
N THR A 110 -14.33 12.02 4.72
CA THR A 110 -15.41 12.50 5.59
C THR A 110 -16.70 12.68 4.80
N GLY A 111 -17.83 12.76 5.50
CA GLY A 111 -19.14 12.89 4.88
C GLY A 111 -19.51 11.70 3.99
N PRO A 112 -20.48 11.88 3.06
CA PRO A 112 -20.92 10.79 2.19
C PRO A 112 -19.82 10.25 1.28
N GLY A 113 -18.89 11.11 0.82
CA GLY A 113 -17.72 10.71 0.03
C GLY A 113 -16.81 9.74 0.79
N GLY A 114 -16.45 10.11 2.02
CA GLY A 114 -15.68 9.26 2.93
C GLY A 114 -16.37 7.93 3.22
N MET A 115 -17.69 7.95 3.46
CA MET A 115 -18.47 6.72 3.70
C MET A 115 -18.46 5.80 2.46
N MET A 116 -18.69 6.33 1.26
CA MET A 116 -18.62 5.53 0.03
C MET A 116 -17.24 4.91 -0.17
N LYS A 117 -16.16 5.66 0.11
CA LYS A 117 -14.79 5.12 0.10
C LYS A 117 -14.60 4.02 1.14
N ALA A 118 -15.09 4.21 2.37
CA ALA A 118 -15.00 3.23 3.45
C ALA A 118 -15.65 1.90 3.06
N LEU A 119 -16.88 1.95 2.53
CA LEU A 119 -17.63 0.77 2.10
C LEU A 119 -16.92 -0.05 1.02
N ARG A 120 -16.09 0.58 0.17
CA ARG A 120 -15.24 -0.13 -0.80
C ARG A 120 -13.95 -0.66 -0.19
N THR A 121 -13.39 0.05 0.78
CA THR A 121 -12.03 -0.18 1.29
C THR A 121 -12.00 -1.21 2.43
N ILE A 122 -12.94 -1.13 3.37
CA ILE A 122 -12.98 -2.00 4.55
C ILE A 122 -12.97 -3.49 4.18
N PRO A 123 -13.78 -3.99 3.22
CA PRO A 123 -13.75 -5.40 2.86
C PRO A 123 -12.39 -5.86 2.33
N VAL A 124 -11.67 -5.00 1.60
CA VAL A 124 -10.33 -5.32 1.08
C VAL A 124 -9.30 -5.38 2.20
N MET A 125 -9.37 -4.43 3.16
CA MET A 125 -8.47 -4.42 4.32
C MET A 125 -8.73 -5.59 5.28
N LEU A 126 -9.99 -5.98 5.49
CA LEU A 126 -10.34 -7.19 6.24
C LEU A 126 -9.83 -8.45 5.53
N GLY A 127 -9.96 -8.52 4.20
CA GLY A 127 -9.39 -9.60 3.41
C GLY A 127 -7.86 -9.68 3.50
N LEU A 128 -7.17 -8.53 3.53
CA LEU A 128 -5.73 -8.48 3.80
C LEU A 128 -5.40 -9.03 5.20
N ALA A 129 -6.14 -8.58 6.23
CA ALA A 129 -5.91 -9.03 7.61
C ALA A 129 -6.08 -10.56 7.74
N HIS A 130 -7.14 -11.13 7.17
CA HIS A 130 -7.32 -12.59 7.17
C HIS A 130 -6.23 -13.36 6.43
N ASP A 131 -5.76 -12.84 5.30
CA ASP A 131 -4.63 -13.46 4.59
C ASP A 131 -3.33 -13.33 5.40
N MET A 132 -3.13 -12.23 6.14
CA MET A 132 -1.98 -12.07 7.05
C MET A 132 -2.04 -13.06 8.21
N GLU A 133 -3.20 -13.21 8.87
CA GLU A 133 -3.41 -14.19 9.94
C GLU A 133 -3.07 -15.63 9.49
N ALA A 134 -3.32 -15.95 8.22
CA ALA A 134 -3.06 -17.27 7.66
C ALA A 134 -1.61 -17.47 7.16
N VAL A 135 -1.02 -16.45 6.52
CA VAL A 135 0.25 -16.59 5.78
C VAL A 135 1.45 -16.06 6.56
N CYS A 136 1.27 -15.00 7.34
CA CYS A 136 2.32 -14.35 8.10
C CYS A 136 1.81 -13.84 9.47
N PRO A 137 1.38 -14.74 10.36
CA PRO A 137 0.68 -14.39 11.61
C PRO A 137 1.50 -13.50 12.56
N ASP A 138 2.83 -13.51 12.46
CA ASP A 138 3.72 -12.70 13.29
C ASP A 138 4.02 -11.31 12.69
N ALA A 139 3.51 -11.02 11.48
CA ALA A 139 3.77 -9.78 10.79
C ALA A 139 2.92 -8.62 11.34
N TRP A 140 3.50 -7.44 11.42
CA TRP A 140 2.77 -6.23 11.79
C TRP A 140 2.15 -5.54 10.58
N LEU A 141 0.86 -5.24 10.66
CA LEU A 141 0.17 -4.35 9.72
C LEU A 141 0.37 -2.88 10.15
N ILE A 142 1.00 -2.10 9.28
CA ILE A 142 1.09 -0.64 9.38
C ILE A 142 0.08 -0.05 8.40
N ASN A 143 -1.08 0.37 8.90
CA ASN A 143 -2.18 0.81 8.06
C ASN A 143 -2.21 2.33 7.88
N TYR A 144 -1.79 2.82 6.69
CA TYR A 144 -1.96 4.21 6.26
C TYR A 144 -3.10 4.39 5.25
N THR A 145 -3.93 3.36 5.06
CA THR A 145 -5.08 3.42 4.16
C THR A 145 -6.21 4.20 4.83
N ASN A 146 -6.73 5.18 4.09
CA ASN A 146 -7.88 5.99 4.52
C ASN A 146 -9.21 5.43 3.98
N PRO A 147 -10.35 5.76 4.61
CA PRO A 147 -10.51 6.63 5.78
C PRO A 147 -10.18 5.89 7.08
N SER A 148 -9.22 6.37 7.86
CA SER A 148 -8.74 5.69 9.07
C SER A 148 -9.65 5.85 10.30
N GLY A 149 -10.61 6.78 10.25
CA GLY A 149 -11.55 7.05 11.34
C GLY A 149 -12.82 6.20 11.34
N ILE A 150 -12.92 5.22 10.44
CA ILE A 150 -14.06 4.30 10.27
C ILE A 150 -13.53 2.87 10.32
#